data_AF-A0A0F9GSH0-F1
#
_entry.id   AF-A0A0F9GSH0-F1
#
_cell.length_a   1.000
_cell.length_b   1.000
_cell.length_c   1.000
_cell.angle_alpha   90.00
_cell.angle_beta   90.00
_cell.angle_gamma   90.00
#
_symmetry.space_group_name_H-M   'P 1'
#
loop_
_entity.id
_entity.type
_entity.pdbx_description
1 polymer ?
#
loop_
_entity_poly.entity_id
_entity_poly.type
_entity_poly.pdbx_seq_one_letter_code
_entity_poly.pdbx_strand_id
1 'polypeptide(L)'
;MLLNENEWCQAMMGSDSKKTFKEYLYDCYKSGDSVKEIAKVINKSTSTVYRYIQEIHDKIRYPEMRNEIKVVLISKDFLKYVNELSFRDICLLCRNFGLFGYTRKERTNSILKYFFSYSILGVFPEHLSRAIVKRAYKKKAKETHPDLNKQYNKTGTEFIAVKNAYNYIMEQVA
;
A
#
# COMPACT_ATOMS: atom_id res chain seq x y z
N MET A 1 29.77 -12.62 -24.71
CA MET A 1 29.70 -11.35 -23.95
C MET A 1 28.28 -11.24 -23.40
N LEU A 2 28.12 -11.00 -22.09
CA LEU A 2 26.81 -10.82 -21.47
C LEU A 2 26.40 -9.35 -21.62
N LEU A 3 25.24 -9.09 -22.22
CA LEU A 3 24.72 -7.72 -22.32
C LEU A 3 24.32 -7.21 -20.92
N ASN A 4 24.74 -6.00 -20.58
CA ASN A 4 24.28 -5.26 -19.41
C ASN A 4 22.85 -4.69 -19.64
N GLU A 5 22.22 -4.13 -18.61
CA GLU A 5 20.82 -3.66 -18.72
C GLU A 5 20.64 -2.58 -19.80
N ASN A 6 21.63 -1.71 -20.01
CA ASN A 6 21.60 -0.67 -21.03
C ASN A 6 21.79 -1.25 -22.43
N GLU A 7 22.67 -2.25 -22.56
CA GLU A 7 22.90 -2.98 -23.82
C GLU A 7 21.66 -3.79 -24.23
N TRP A 8 20.94 -4.38 -23.28
CA TRP A 8 19.64 -5.01 -23.54
C TRP A 8 18.56 -4.00 -23.93
N CYS A 9 18.50 -2.84 -23.27
CA CYS A 9 17.61 -1.75 -23.68
C CYS A 9 17.84 -1.35 -25.14
N GLN A 10 19.11 -1.13 -25.51
CA GLN A 10 19.48 -0.75 -26.88
C GLN A 10 19.18 -1.86 -27.88
N ALA A 11 19.53 -3.11 -27.56
CA ALA A 11 19.31 -4.25 -28.45
C ALA A 11 17.81 -4.56 -28.69
N MET A 12 16.95 -4.34 -27.69
CA MET A 12 15.53 -4.65 -27.78
C MET A 12 14.67 -3.48 -28.28
N MET A 13 15.06 -2.24 -28.00
CA MET A 13 14.17 -1.08 -28.19
C MET A 13 14.72 0.02 -29.11
N GLY A 14 16.00 -0.07 -29.52
CA GLY A 14 16.66 1.03 -30.23
C GLY A 14 16.84 2.27 -29.34
N SER A 15 17.50 3.30 -29.87
CA SER A 15 17.86 4.52 -29.11
C SER A 15 16.67 5.42 -28.73
N ASP A 16 15.48 5.20 -29.30
CA ASP A 16 14.32 6.12 -29.20
C ASP A 16 13.24 5.69 -28.20
N SER A 17 13.40 4.54 -27.53
CA SER A 17 12.44 4.07 -26.54
C SER A 17 12.65 4.73 -25.17
N LYS A 18 11.59 5.33 -24.62
CA LYS A 18 11.54 5.85 -23.24
C LYS A 18 11.34 4.77 -22.17
N LYS A 19 11.09 3.51 -22.56
CA LYS A 19 10.87 2.41 -21.62
C LYS A 19 12.19 1.90 -21.06
N THR A 20 12.16 1.44 -19.81
CA THR A 20 13.29 0.77 -19.17
C THR A 20 13.28 -0.74 -19.49
N PHE A 21 14.43 -1.39 -19.37
CA PHE A 21 14.57 -2.84 -19.52
C PHE A 21 13.54 -3.62 -18.69
N LYS A 22 13.35 -3.21 -17.43
CA LYS A 22 12.42 -3.88 -16.50
C LYS A 22 10.96 -3.71 -16.91
N GLU A 23 10.59 -2.56 -17.48
CA GLU A 23 9.23 -2.32 -18.00
C GLU A 23 8.94 -3.23 -19.19
N TYR A 24 9.92 -3.47 -20.06
CA TYR A 24 9.78 -4.45 -21.13
C TYR A 24 9.58 -5.88 -20.60
N LEU A 25 10.39 -6.32 -19.64
CA LEU A 25 10.22 -7.66 -19.04
C LEU A 25 8.84 -7.82 -18.38
N TYR A 26 8.32 -6.74 -17.80
CA TYR A 26 6.98 -6.71 -17.24
C TYR A 26 5.90 -6.82 -18.32
N ASP A 27 6.07 -6.19 -19.47
CA ASP A 27 5.17 -6.29 -20.63
C ASP A 27 5.16 -7.72 -21.22
N CYS A 28 6.31 -8.36 -21.37
CA CYS A 28 6.42 -9.78 -21.75
C CYS A 28 5.63 -10.68 -20.78
N TYR A 29 5.87 -10.50 -19.49
CA TYR A 29 5.16 -11.26 -18.45
C TYR A 29 3.64 -11.02 -18.49
N LYS A 30 3.20 -9.77 -18.72
CA LYS A 30 1.77 -9.44 -18.89
C LYS A 30 1.16 -10.06 -20.14
N SER A 31 1.95 -10.23 -21.19
CA SER A 31 1.53 -10.85 -22.46
C SER A 31 1.42 -12.38 -22.36
N GLY A 32 1.84 -12.97 -21.24
CA GLY A 32 1.72 -14.40 -20.95
C GLY A 32 3.03 -15.17 -20.99
N ASP A 33 4.16 -14.52 -21.32
CA ASP A 33 5.47 -15.17 -21.35
C ASP A 33 5.84 -15.69 -19.95
N SER A 34 6.31 -16.93 -19.89
CA SER A 34 6.69 -17.49 -18.61
C SER A 34 7.98 -16.85 -18.11
N VAL A 35 8.09 -16.65 -16.78
CA VAL A 35 9.31 -16.13 -16.15
C VAL A 35 10.54 -16.97 -16.49
N LYS A 36 10.35 -18.28 -16.72
CA LYS A 36 11.42 -19.22 -17.10
C LYS A 36 11.94 -18.92 -18.51
N GLU A 37 11.07 -18.63 -19.46
CA GLU A 37 11.45 -18.28 -20.83
C GLU A 37 12.14 -16.92 -20.87
N ILE A 38 11.55 -15.92 -20.20
CA ILE A 38 12.15 -14.58 -20.08
C ILE A 38 13.57 -14.69 -19.50
N ALA A 39 13.73 -15.43 -18.40
CA ALA A 39 15.02 -15.67 -17.75
C ALA A 39 16.06 -16.31 -18.68
N LYS A 40 15.64 -17.28 -19.50
CA LYS A 40 16.52 -17.93 -20.49
C LYS A 40 16.97 -16.97 -21.57
N VAL A 41 16.05 -16.15 -22.10
CA VAL A 41 16.34 -15.18 -23.17
C VAL A 41 17.35 -14.13 -22.70
N ILE A 42 17.18 -13.59 -21.50
CA ILE A 42 18.06 -12.53 -20.98
C ILE A 42 19.27 -13.07 -20.21
N ASN A 43 19.42 -14.39 -20.12
CA ASN A 43 20.44 -15.10 -19.35
C ASN A 43 20.56 -14.62 -17.88
N LYS A 44 19.44 -14.59 -17.17
CA LYS A 44 19.36 -14.25 -15.73
C LYS A 44 18.67 -15.37 -14.96
N SER A 45 18.83 -15.39 -13.63
CA SER A 45 18.06 -16.30 -12.79
C SER A 45 16.58 -15.94 -12.81
N THR A 46 15.70 -16.93 -12.66
CA THR A 46 14.25 -16.73 -12.51
C THR A 46 13.93 -15.81 -11.33
N SER A 47 14.67 -15.92 -10.22
CA SER A 47 14.55 -15.04 -9.05
C SER A 47 14.82 -13.57 -9.39
N THR A 48 15.81 -13.30 -10.24
CA THR A 48 16.13 -11.93 -10.70
C THR A 48 14.99 -11.37 -11.55
N VAL A 49 14.44 -12.18 -12.45
CA VAL A 49 13.31 -11.77 -13.30
C VAL A 49 12.07 -11.49 -12.45
N TYR A 50 11.74 -12.36 -11.49
CA TYR A 50 10.65 -12.10 -10.53
C TYR A 50 10.82 -10.78 -9.79
N ARG A 51 12.03 -10.48 -9.33
CA ARG A 51 12.34 -9.22 -8.66
C ARG A 51 12.10 -8.02 -9.58
N TYR A 52 12.56 -8.07 -10.84
CA TYR A 52 12.34 -6.99 -11.80
C TYR A 52 10.86 -6.77 -12.12
N ILE A 53 10.11 -7.85 -12.34
CA ILE A 53 8.66 -7.81 -12.55
C ILE A 53 7.96 -7.19 -11.33
N GLN A 54 8.37 -7.57 -10.12
CA GLN A 54 7.79 -7.05 -8.88
C GLN A 54 8.07 -5.56 -8.71
N GLU A 55 9.29 -5.09 -8.97
CA GLU A 55 9.66 -3.66 -8.87
C GLU A 55 8.77 -2.78 -9.76
N ILE A 56 8.52 -3.21 -11.01
CA ILE A 56 7.65 -2.48 -11.93
C ILE A 56 6.17 -2.60 -11.53
N HIS A 57 5.72 -3.80 -11.17
CA HIS A 57 4.35 -4.00 -10.66
C HIS A 57 4.04 -3.07 -9.48
N ASP A 58 4.94 -3.02 -8.50
CA ASP A 58 4.79 -2.23 -7.28
C ASP A 58 4.74 -0.73 -7.62
N LYS A 59 5.61 -0.26 -8.53
CA LYS A 59 5.66 1.14 -8.99
C LYS A 59 4.35 1.57 -9.66
N ILE A 60 3.70 0.68 -10.41
CA ILE A 60 2.44 0.97 -11.12
C ILE A 60 1.25 0.86 -10.17
N ARG A 61 1.17 -0.24 -9.39
CA ARG A 61 -0.02 -0.56 -8.58
C ARG A 61 -0.14 0.28 -7.32
N TYR A 62 0.98 0.67 -6.70
CA TYR A 62 0.95 1.36 -5.41
C TYR A 62 0.25 2.73 -5.45
N PRO A 63 0.48 3.60 -6.46
CA PRO A 63 -0.26 4.87 -6.58
C PRO A 63 -1.78 4.71 -6.64
N GLU A 64 -2.28 3.70 -7.36
CA GLU A 64 -3.72 3.39 -7.43
C GLU A 64 -4.24 2.93 -6.06
N MET A 65 -3.56 1.95 -5.48
CA MET A 65 -3.89 1.39 -4.17
C MET A 65 -3.86 2.44 -3.05
N ARG A 66 -2.93 3.38 -3.11
CA ARG A 66 -2.85 4.52 -2.20
C ARG A 66 -4.11 5.39 -2.28
N ASN A 67 -4.64 5.62 -3.47
CA ASN A 67 -5.88 6.38 -3.65
C ASN A 67 -7.09 5.58 -3.15
N GLU A 68 -7.15 4.28 -3.45
CA GLU A 68 -8.18 3.36 -2.93
C GLU A 68 -8.21 3.41 -1.39
N ILE A 69 -7.06 3.26 -0.73
CA ILE A 69 -6.96 3.29 0.73
C ILE A 69 -7.45 4.63 1.30
N LYS A 70 -7.06 5.77 0.70
CA LYS A 70 -7.53 7.08 1.15
C LYS A 70 -9.05 7.18 1.16
N VAL A 71 -9.70 6.70 0.10
CA VAL A 71 -11.17 6.69 -0.01
C VAL A 71 -11.77 5.78 1.06
N VAL A 72 -11.23 4.57 1.22
CA VAL A 72 -11.76 3.57 2.14
C VAL A 72 -11.59 3.95 3.62
N LEU A 73 -10.49 4.63 3.98
CA LEU A 73 -10.29 5.15 5.33
C LEU A 73 -11.35 6.19 5.70
N ILE A 74 -11.86 6.95 4.73
CA ILE A 74 -12.92 7.94 4.95
C ILE A 74 -14.29 7.24 5.06
N SER A 75 -14.55 6.22 4.22
CA SER A 75 -15.82 5.49 4.21
C SER A 75 -16.00 4.49 5.37
N LYS A 76 -14.93 4.24 6.15
CA LYS A 76 -14.88 3.27 7.26
C LYS A 76 -15.04 1.79 6.87
N ASP A 77 -14.87 1.43 5.60
CA ASP A 77 -15.00 0.05 5.12
C ASP A 77 -13.64 -0.66 4.90
N PHE A 78 -12.64 -0.29 5.71
CA PHE A 78 -11.27 -0.74 5.54
C PHE A 78 -11.08 -2.25 5.73
N LEU A 79 -11.85 -2.85 6.64
CA LEU A 79 -11.82 -4.29 6.87
C LEU A 79 -12.21 -5.08 5.61
N LYS A 80 -13.32 -4.68 4.97
CA LYS A 80 -13.81 -5.33 3.76
C LYS A 80 -12.81 -5.20 2.62
N TYR A 81 -12.31 -3.98 2.40
CA TYR A 81 -11.29 -3.72 1.39
C TYR A 81 -10.07 -4.64 1.53
N VAL A 82 -9.48 -4.75 2.72
CA VAL A 82 -8.29 -5.59 2.94
C VAL A 82 -8.59 -7.08 2.70
N ASN A 83 -9.79 -7.55 3.00
CA ASN A 83 -10.18 -8.94 2.77
C ASN A 83 -10.35 -9.28 1.28
N GLU A 84 -10.78 -8.31 0.48
CA GLU A 84 -10.99 -8.43 -0.97
C GLU A 84 -9.68 -8.30 -1.78
N LEU A 85 -8.60 -7.81 -1.17
CA LEU A 85 -7.31 -7.67 -1.85
C LEU A 85 -6.72 -9.01 -2.31
N SER A 86 -6.09 -8.98 -3.49
CA SER A 86 -5.29 -10.12 -3.96
C SER A 86 -4.10 -10.36 -3.03
N PHE A 87 -3.54 -11.58 -3.01
CA PHE A 87 -2.36 -11.85 -2.19
C PHE A 87 -1.16 -10.99 -2.61
N ARG A 88 -1.05 -10.67 -3.90
CA ARG A 88 0.00 -9.79 -4.43
C ARG A 88 -0.15 -8.37 -3.88
N ASP A 89 -1.37 -7.86 -3.79
CA ASP A 89 -1.68 -6.54 -3.22
C ASP A 89 -1.41 -6.48 -1.71
N ILE A 90 -1.78 -7.53 -0.97
CA ILE A 90 -1.43 -7.66 0.45
C ILE A 90 0.08 -7.59 0.64
N CYS A 91 0.84 -8.33 -0.17
CA CYS A 91 2.30 -8.31 -0.13
C CYS A 91 2.87 -6.93 -0.48
N LEU A 92 2.28 -6.22 -1.45
CA LEU A 92 2.65 -4.85 -1.81
C LEU A 92 2.47 -3.90 -0.62
N LEU A 93 1.33 -3.96 0.09
CA LEU A 93 1.11 -3.13 1.27
C LEU A 93 2.09 -3.45 2.39
N CYS A 94 2.33 -4.75 2.66
CA CYS A 94 3.29 -5.13 3.67
C CYS A 94 4.69 -4.57 3.39
N ARG A 95 5.13 -4.57 2.12
CA ARG A 95 6.43 -3.99 1.75
C ARG A 95 6.48 -2.47 1.96
N ASN A 96 5.45 -1.75 1.50
CA ASN A 96 5.43 -0.28 1.60
C ASN A 96 5.34 0.23 3.05
N PHE A 97 4.67 -0.51 3.93
CA PHE A 97 4.48 -0.11 5.32
C PHE A 97 5.36 -0.88 6.33
N GLY A 98 6.33 -1.65 5.85
CA GLY A 98 7.24 -2.42 6.72
C GLY A 98 6.53 -3.46 7.60
N LEU A 99 5.42 -4.01 7.13
CA LEU A 99 4.59 -4.96 7.89
C LEU A 99 5.06 -6.39 7.68
N PHE A 100 5.00 -7.18 8.74
CA PHE A 100 5.47 -8.57 8.74
C PHE A 100 4.32 -9.59 8.77
N GLY A 101 4.57 -10.76 8.19
CA GLY A 101 3.69 -11.95 8.23
C GLY A 101 4.12 -13.03 7.23
N TYR A 102 4.03 -14.29 7.63
CA TYR A 102 4.35 -15.44 6.77
C TYR A 102 3.14 -15.89 5.97
N THR A 103 1.97 -15.92 6.61
CA THR A 103 0.72 -16.36 6.00
C THR A 103 -0.12 -15.19 5.49
N ARG A 104 -1.08 -15.44 4.59
CA ARG A 104 -2.06 -14.44 4.16
C ARG A 104 -2.79 -13.83 5.38
N LYS A 105 -3.23 -14.68 6.31
CA LYS A 105 -3.95 -14.26 7.51
C LYS A 105 -3.11 -13.35 8.40
N GLU A 106 -1.84 -13.69 8.65
CA GLU A 106 -0.94 -12.85 9.44
C GLU A 106 -0.72 -11.49 8.79
N ARG A 107 -0.49 -11.45 7.47
CA ARG A 107 -0.31 -10.18 6.73
C ARG A 107 -1.55 -9.32 6.77
N THR A 108 -2.72 -9.90 6.53
CA THR A 108 -4.01 -9.20 6.64
C THR A 108 -4.19 -8.62 8.04
N ASN A 109 -3.95 -9.41 9.09
CA ASN A 109 -4.04 -8.93 10.48
C ASN A 109 -3.04 -7.81 10.78
N SER A 110 -1.82 -7.90 10.26
CA SER A 110 -0.78 -6.88 10.40
C SER A 110 -1.21 -5.55 9.75
N ILE A 111 -1.77 -5.61 8.54
CA ILE A 111 -2.35 -4.45 7.84
C ILE A 111 -3.50 -3.85 8.65
N LEU A 112 -4.48 -4.66 9.06
CA LEU A 112 -5.63 -4.19 9.82
C LEU A 112 -5.22 -3.52 11.13
N LYS A 113 -4.26 -4.12 11.85
CA LYS A 113 -3.73 -3.58 13.10
C LYS A 113 -3.02 -2.24 12.86
N TYR A 114 -2.17 -2.15 11.84
CA TYR A 114 -1.45 -0.93 11.52
C TYR A 114 -2.40 0.21 11.14
N PHE A 115 -3.37 -0.06 10.26
CA PHE A 115 -4.30 0.95 9.75
C PHE A 115 -5.48 1.27 10.69
N PHE A 116 -5.64 0.56 11.81
CA PHE A 116 -6.80 0.72 12.70
C PHE A 116 -6.98 2.16 13.21
N SER A 117 -5.93 2.75 13.78
CA SER A 117 -6.00 4.14 14.26
C SER A 117 -6.21 5.15 13.12
N TYR A 118 -5.62 4.86 11.96
CA TYR A 118 -5.74 5.69 10.76
C TYR A 118 -7.16 5.66 10.19
N SER A 119 -7.85 4.51 10.24
CA SER A 119 -9.24 4.37 9.79
C SER A 119 -10.22 5.06 10.73
N ILE A 120 -9.95 5.07 12.05
CA ILE A 120 -10.75 5.83 13.02
C ILE A 120 -10.72 7.33 12.71
N LEU A 121 -9.54 7.88 12.44
CA LEU A 121 -9.39 9.30 12.12
C LEU A 121 -9.68 9.64 10.65
N GLY A 122 -9.73 8.65 9.77
CA GLY A 122 -9.89 8.84 8.32
C GLY A 122 -8.70 9.57 7.69
N VAL A 123 -7.48 9.28 8.14
CA VAL A 123 -6.25 9.91 7.65
C VAL A 123 -5.28 8.86 7.11
N PHE A 124 -4.55 9.19 6.06
CA PHE A 124 -3.57 8.30 5.45
C PHE A 124 -2.18 8.49 6.09
N PRO A 125 -1.42 7.43 6.38
CA PRO A 125 -0.13 7.49 7.08
C PRO A 125 0.98 8.26 6.34
N GLU A 126 1.02 8.24 5.00
CA GLU A 126 2.10 8.93 4.28
C GLU A 126 1.94 10.46 4.26
N HIS A 127 3.06 11.16 4.40
CA HIS A 127 3.13 12.63 4.44
C HIS A 127 2.18 13.26 5.46
N LEU A 128 1.90 12.53 6.54
CA LEU A 128 1.01 12.97 7.59
C LEU A 128 1.72 14.02 8.45
N SER A 129 1.07 15.17 8.68
CA SER A 129 1.59 16.22 9.54
C SER A 129 0.74 16.36 10.79
N ARG A 130 1.34 16.84 11.89
CA ARG A 130 0.64 17.11 13.15
C ARG A 130 -0.60 17.99 12.94
N ALA A 131 -0.55 18.93 11.99
CA ALA A 131 -1.68 19.80 11.65
C ALA A 131 -2.85 19.02 11.03
N ILE A 132 -2.57 18.09 10.12
CA ILE A 132 -3.59 17.22 9.50
C ILE A 132 -4.24 16.34 10.57
N VAL A 133 -3.42 15.72 11.44
CA VAL A 133 -3.90 14.85 12.53
C VAL A 133 -4.80 15.61 13.49
N LYS A 134 -4.38 16.80 13.96
CA LYS A 134 -5.18 17.66 14.85
C LYS A 134 -6.50 18.06 14.21
N ARG A 135 -6.51 18.39 12.92
CA ARG A 135 -7.73 18.77 12.18
C ARG A 135 -8.70 17.58 12.08
N ALA A 136 -8.20 16.40 11.72
CA ALA A 136 -8.99 15.19 11.64
C ALA A 136 -9.57 14.78 13.00
N TYR A 137 -8.74 14.83 14.05
CA TYR A 137 -9.18 14.60 15.43
C TYR A 137 -10.30 15.57 15.83
N LYS A 138 -10.13 16.88 15.65
CA LYS A 138 -11.17 17.86 16.00
C LYS A 138 -12.50 17.57 15.30
N LYS A 139 -12.46 17.20 14.01
CA LYS A 139 -13.65 16.81 13.25
C LYS A 139 -14.30 15.56 13.86
N LYS A 140 -13.54 14.48 14.04
CA LYS A 140 -14.06 13.21 14.57
C LYS A 140 -14.52 13.30 16.02
N ALA A 141 -13.78 14.00 16.86
CA ALA A 141 -14.14 14.28 18.23
C ALA A 141 -15.49 15.00 18.32
N LYS A 142 -15.76 15.97 17.44
CA LYS A 142 -17.07 16.64 17.38
C LYS A 142 -18.19 15.69 16.94
N GLU A 143 -17.92 14.79 16.00
CA GLU A 143 -18.89 13.79 15.51
C GLU A 143 -19.23 12.73 16.58
N THR A 144 -18.28 12.37 17.45
CA THR A 144 -18.46 11.31 18.46
C THR A 144 -18.64 11.83 19.89
N HIS A 145 -18.63 13.15 20.09
CA HIS A 145 -18.73 13.73 21.44
C HIS A 145 -20.09 13.38 22.08
N PRO A 146 -20.11 12.76 23.28
CA PRO A 146 -21.36 12.34 23.92
C PRO A 146 -22.28 13.53 24.23
N ASP A 147 -21.73 14.66 24.68
CA ASP A 147 -22.55 15.85 24.99
C ASP A 147 -23.15 16.54 23.75
N LEU A 148 -22.47 16.48 22.60
CA LEU A 148 -22.95 17.12 21.37
C LEU A 148 -23.90 16.21 20.59
N ASN A 149 -23.74 14.88 20.73
CA ASN A 149 -24.48 13.89 19.96
C ASN A 149 -25.12 12.89 20.92
N LYS A 150 -26.27 13.28 21.48
CA LYS A 150 -27.06 12.50 22.45
C LYS A 150 -27.53 11.12 21.96
N GLN A 151 -27.33 10.84 20.67
CA GLN A 151 -27.62 9.56 20.02
C GLN A 151 -26.54 8.51 20.30
N TYR A 152 -25.33 8.94 20.63
CA TYR A 152 -24.23 8.05 21.00
C TYR A 152 -24.33 7.63 22.47
N ASN A 153 -23.76 6.46 22.77
CA ASN A 153 -23.76 5.92 24.12
C ASN A 153 -23.13 6.94 25.10
N LYS A 154 -23.80 7.17 26.23
CA LYS A 154 -23.33 8.03 27.32
C LYS A 154 -21.95 7.63 27.85
N THR A 155 -21.52 6.38 27.64
CA THR A 155 -20.18 5.91 28.01
C THR A 155 -19.06 6.52 27.16
N GLY A 156 -19.36 7.16 26.03
CA GLY A 156 -18.36 7.86 25.21
C GLY A 156 -17.31 6.94 24.56
N THR A 157 -17.65 5.67 24.33
CA THR A 157 -16.75 4.64 23.80
C THR A 157 -16.08 5.02 22.48
N GLU A 158 -16.85 5.59 21.56
CA GLU A 158 -16.37 6.04 20.25
C GLU A 158 -15.45 7.25 20.38
N PHE A 159 -15.75 8.15 21.32
CA PHE A 159 -14.90 9.31 21.61
C PHE A 159 -13.55 8.86 22.21
N ILE A 160 -13.57 7.90 23.13
CA ILE A 160 -12.35 7.29 23.70
C ILE A 160 -11.51 6.64 22.60
N ALA A 161 -12.14 5.88 21.69
CA ALA A 161 -11.44 5.28 20.55
C ALA A 161 -10.77 6.34 19.65
N VAL A 162 -11.48 7.44 19.35
CA VAL A 162 -10.93 8.59 18.59
C VAL A 162 -9.74 9.23 19.32
N LYS A 163 -9.82 9.41 20.64
CA LYS A 163 -8.73 9.95 21.45
C LYS A 163 -7.50 9.03 21.46
N ASN A 164 -7.70 7.73 21.63
CA ASN A 164 -6.62 6.75 21.62
C ASN A 164 -5.93 6.69 20.25
N ALA A 165 -6.71 6.71 19.16
CA ALA A 165 -6.19 6.76 17.80
C ALA A 165 -5.37 8.04 17.55
N TYR A 166 -5.84 9.19 18.03
CA TYR A 166 -5.10 10.45 17.96
C TYR A 166 -3.75 10.38 18.69
N ASN A 167 -3.73 9.89 19.93
CA ASN A 167 -2.49 9.77 20.71
C ASN A 167 -1.48 8.87 20.00
N TYR A 168 -1.92 7.69 19.56
CA TYR A 168 -1.07 6.75 18.82
C TYR A 168 -0.49 7.39 17.55
N ILE A 169 -1.31 8.04 16.72
CA ILE A 169 -0.84 8.65 15.48
C ILE A 169 0.12 9.82 15.76
N MET A 170 -0.14 10.61 16.81
CA MET A 170 0.73 11.72 17.20
C MET A 170 2.14 11.26 17.61
N GLU A 171 2.27 10.07 18.20
CA GLU A 171 3.56 9.45 18.51
C GLU A 171 4.32 9.03 17.23
N GLN A 172 3.60 8.65 16.17
CA GLN A 172 4.22 8.24 14.89
C GLN A 172 4.64 9.45 14.02
N VAL A 173 4.01 10.61 14.21
CA VAL A 173 4.28 11.85 13.45
C VAL A 173 5.23 12.78 14.26
N ALA A 174 6.03 12.20 15.16
CA ALA A 174 6.87 12.94 16.10
C ALA A 174 8.09 13.58 15.44
#